data_AF-W1PF17-F1
#
_entry.id   AF-W1PF17-F1
#
_cell.length_a   1.000
_cell.length_b   1.000
_cell.length_c   1.000
_cell.angle_alpha   90.00
_cell.angle_beta   90.00
_cell.angle_gamma   90.00
#
_symmetry.space_group_name_H-M   'P 1'
#
loop_
_entity.id
_entity.type
_entity.pdbx_description
1 polymer ?
#
loop_
_entity_poly.entity_id
_entity_poly.type
_entity_poly.pdbx_seq_one_letter_code
_entity_poly.pdbx_strand_id
1 'polypeptide(L)'
;MADHTYIFHPVKVVELETPYNECIVLFDLRREECTSPSLFPEGSIYSDRFHLRANKLYLCAECKDQENGFKFFGLHMGVERIESVKAKFKFTGPLASRYLSNPDLSFTRTFTKEELYGWSNVFNISWSKFVEDDSPYFIDGLLHLQFMVSIIE
;
A
#
# COMPACT_ATOMS: atom_id res chain seq x y z
N MET A 1 13.19 -11.48 19.86
CA MET A 1 11.92 -11.75 19.15
C MET A 1 11.11 -10.49 19.29
N ALA A 2 11.12 -9.63 18.27
CA ALA A 2 10.42 -8.35 18.30
C ALA A 2 8.93 -8.61 18.07
N ASP A 3 8.13 -8.24 19.06
CA ASP A 3 6.68 -8.33 19.07
C ASP A 3 6.13 -7.22 18.16
N HIS A 4 6.02 -7.50 16.85
CA HIS A 4 5.38 -6.57 15.93
C HIS A 4 3.88 -6.55 16.25
N THR A 5 3.46 -5.53 17.00
CA THR A 5 2.04 -5.27 17.21
C THR A 5 1.41 -4.85 15.88
N TYR A 6 0.86 -5.82 15.15
CA TYR A 6 0.20 -5.57 13.87
C TYR A 6 -1.06 -4.74 14.10
N ILE A 7 -1.09 -3.51 13.57
CA ILE A 7 -2.31 -2.72 13.48
C ILE A 7 -2.97 -3.04 12.15
N PHE A 8 -4.17 -3.61 12.20
CA PHE A 8 -5.03 -3.79 11.03
C PHE A 8 -5.89 -2.55 10.85
N HIS A 9 -5.76 -1.92 9.69
CA HIS A 9 -6.51 -0.73 9.33
C HIS A 9 -7.64 -1.08 8.35
N PRO A 10 -8.84 -0.52 8.50
CA PRO A 10 -9.93 -0.76 7.57
C PRO A 10 -9.55 -0.35 6.15
N VAL A 11 -10.01 -1.13 5.16
CA VAL A 11 -9.97 -0.77 3.74
C VAL A 11 -11.36 -0.75 3.16
N LYS A 12 -11.63 0.23 2.30
CA LYS A 12 -12.87 0.26 1.52
C LYS A 12 -12.59 -0.33 0.15
N VAL A 13 -13.37 -1.35 -0.22
CA VAL A 13 -13.26 -2.02 -1.51
C VAL A 13 -14.49 -1.72 -2.33
N VAL A 14 -14.28 -1.30 -3.58
CA VAL A 14 -15.32 -1.09 -4.58
C VAL A 14 -15.07 -2.09 -5.70
N GLU A 15 -15.90 -3.14 -5.76
CA GLU A 15 -15.86 -4.12 -6.83
C GLU A 15 -16.39 -3.49 -8.13
N LEU A 16 -15.70 -3.72 -9.25
CA LEU A 16 -16.12 -3.21 -10.54
C LEU A 16 -17.02 -4.25 -11.23
N GLU A 17 -18.23 -3.83 -11.60
CA GLU A 17 -19.27 -4.72 -12.15
C GLU A 17 -18.86 -5.42 -13.47
N THR A 18 -17.85 -4.92 -14.17
CA THR A 18 -17.15 -5.61 -15.26
C THR A 18 -15.79 -4.95 -15.55
N PRO A 19 -14.69 -5.72 -15.74
CA PRO A 19 -14.57 -7.16 -15.53
C PRO A 19 -14.48 -7.49 -14.03
N TYR A 20 -15.23 -8.50 -13.58
CA TYR A 20 -15.29 -9.00 -12.20
C TYR A 20 -13.94 -9.50 -11.60
N ASN A 21 -12.83 -9.28 -12.31
CA ASN A 21 -11.47 -9.59 -11.88
C ASN A 21 -10.78 -8.38 -11.25
N GLU A 22 -11.46 -7.22 -11.16
CA GLU A 22 -10.87 -5.97 -10.69
C GLU A 22 -11.65 -5.36 -9.53
N CYS A 23 -10.93 -4.75 -8.59
CA CYS A 23 -11.52 -3.89 -7.57
C CYS A 23 -10.68 -2.63 -7.35
N ILE A 24 -11.34 -1.57 -6.88
CA ILE A 24 -10.69 -0.39 -6.36
C ILE A 24 -10.57 -0.53 -4.85
N VAL A 25 -9.36 -0.41 -4.32
CA VAL A 25 -9.06 -0.46 -2.89
C VAL A 25 -8.66 0.93 -2.43
N LEU A 26 -9.31 1.41 -1.37
CA LEU A 26 -9.01 2.66 -0.68
C LEU A 26 -8.39 2.31 0.67
N PHE A 27 -7.20 2.85 0.93
CA PHE A 27 -6.41 2.60 2.13
C PHE A 27 -5.89 3.93 2.67
N ASP A 28 -6.75 4.59 3.44
CA ASP A 28 -6.44 5.91 3.99
C ASP A 28 -5.65 5.75 5.29
N LEU A 29 -4.64 6.60 5.49
CA LEU A 29 -3.85 6.67 6.71
C LEU A 29 -3.83 8.10 7.23
N ARG A 30 -3.97 8.29 8.53
CA ARG A 30 -3.79 9.62 9.12
C ARG A 30 -2.30 9.97 9.21
N ARG A 31 -1.97 11.26 9.11
CA ARG A 31 -0.59 11.74 9.29
C ARG A 31 -0.02 11.28 10.63
N GLU A 32 -0.82 11.31 11.68
CA GLU A 32 -0.41 10.88 13.02
C GLU A 32 -0.01 9.39 13.04
N GLU A 33 -0.67 8.55 12.24
CA GLU A 33 -0.33 7.13 12.09
C GLU A 33 0.98 6.94 11.32
N CYS A 34 1.22 7.75 10.27
CA CYS A 34 2.49 7.81 9.56
C CYS A 34 3.66 8.27 10.45
N THR A 35 3.39 8.98 11.54
CA THR A 35 4.41 9.39 12.53
C THR A 35 4.44 8.51 13.78
N SER A 36 3.53 7.55 13.88
CA SER A 36 3.38 6.72 15.08
C SER A 36 4.50 5.68 15.21
N PRO A 37 4.81 5.21 16.44
CA PRO A 37 5.79 4.15 16.68
C PRO A 37 5.47 2.83 15.97
N SER A 38 4.22 2.60 15.59
CA SER A 38 3.77 1.39 14.89
C SER A 38 4.19 1.37 13.43
N LEU A 39 4.55 2.52 12.86
CA LEU A 39 4.95 2.63 11.46
C LEU A 39 6.35 3.23 11.30
N PHE A 40 6.72 4.27 12.07
CA PHE A 40 8.02 4.94 12.00
C PHE A 40 8.79 4.81 13.32
N PRO A 41 10.12 4.58 13.31
CA PRO A 41 11.04 4.53 12.16
C PRO A 41 11.23 3.14 11.56
N GLU A 42 10.62 2.11 12.15
CA GLU A 42 10.71 0.73 11.71
C GLU A 42 9.42 0.04 12.15
N GLY A 43 8.49 -0.10 11.21
CA GLY A 43 7.15 -0.57 11.51
C GLY A 43 6.33 -0.78 10.25
N SER A 44 5.14 -1.36 10.42
CA SER A 44 4.24 -1.69 9.33
C SER A 44 2.79 -1.63 9.79
N ILE A 45 1.95 -1.02 8.97
CA ILE A 45 0.49 -1.03 9.12
C ILE A 45 -0.09 -1.89 8.01
N TYR A 46 -0.86 -2.90 8.40
CA TYR A 46 -1.51 -3.80 7.46
C TYR A 46 -2.96 -3.38 7.27
N SER A 47 -3.50 -3.58 6.07
CA SER A 47 -4.94 -3.51 5.93
C SER A 47 -5.62 -4.73 6.53
N ASP A 48 -6.91 -4.58 6.81
CA ASP A 48 -7.83 -5.72 6.81
C ASP A 48 -7.71 -6.49 5.50
N ARG A 49 -7.95 -7.80 5.60
CA ARG A 49 -7.96 -8.65 4.42
C ARG A 49 -9.22 -8.38 3.62
N PHE A 50 -9.07 -8.32 2.31
CA PHE A 50 -10.19 -8.20 1.38
C PHE A 50 -10.15 -9.32 0.35
N HIS A 51 -11.32 -9.63 -0.20
CA HIS A 51 -11.45 -10.69 -1.19
C HIS A 51 -11.53 -10.08 -2.60
N LEU A 52 -10.86 -10.72 -3.55
CA LEU A 52 -11.06 -10.49 -4.97
C LEU A 52 -11.05 -11.86 -5.65
N ARG A 53 -12.23 -12.25 -6.17
CA ARG A 53 -12.52 -13.65 -6.51
C ARG A 53 -12.31 -14.56 -5.28
N ALA A 54 -11.71 -15.74 -5.46
CA ALA A 54 -11.38 -16.67 -4.40
C ALA A 54 -10.10 -16.29 -3.62
N ASN A 55 -9.47 -15.16 -3.95
CA ASN A 55 -8.19 -14.77 -3.37
C ASN A 55 -8.41 -13.77 -2.24
N LYS A 56 -7.69 -13.97 -1.14
CA LYS A 56 -7.69 -13.04 -0.02
C LYS A 56 -6.40 -12.23 -0.05
N LEU A 57 -6.52 -10.92 -0.18
CA LEU A 57 -5.41 -9.97 -0.35
C LEU A 57 -5.35 -9.01 0.84
N TYR A 58 -4.20 -8.36 1.00
CA TYR A 58 -4.00 -7.30 1.98
C TYR A 58 -2.92 -6.33 1.50
N LEU A 59 -2.93 -5.12 2.07
CA LEU A 59 -1.92 -4.10 1.86
C LEU A 59 -1.04 -3.97 3.09
N CYS A 60 0.18 -3.48 2.89
CA CYS A 60 1.15 -3.19 3.94
C CYS A 60 1.84 -1.86 3.63
N ALA A 61 1.56 -0.83 4.43
CA ALA A 61 2.38 0.38 4.49
C ALA A 61 3.53 0.13 5.47
N GLU A 62 4.75 0.45 5.08
CA GLU A 62 5.95 0.10 5.85
C GLU A 62 7.00 1.21 5.78
N CYS A 63 7.67 1.48 6.91
CA CYS A 63 8.87 2.29 6.92
C CYS A 63 10.07 1.48 6.47
N LYS A 64 10.48 1.71 5.21
CA LYS A 64 11.63 1.06 4.61
C LYS A 64 12.89 1.86 4.89
N ASP A 65 13.91 1.16 5.37
CA ASP A 65 15.27 1.69 5.43
C ASP A 65 16.03 1.42 4.13
N GLN A 66 16.97 2.30 3.80
CA GLN A 66 17.99 2.06 2.78
C GLN A 66 19.38 2.07 3.45
N GLU A 67 20.36 1.48 2.78
CA GLU A 67 21.73 1.33 3.30
C GLU A 67 22.41 2.67 3.68
N ASN A 68 21.89 3.78 3.18
CA ASN A 68 22.34 5.14 3.47
C ASN A 68 21.66 5.78 4.70
N GLY A 69 20.84 5.03 5.45
CA GLY A 69 20.13 5.47 6.66
C GLY A 69 18.89 6.34 6.41
N PHE A 70 18.49 6.53 5.15
CA PHE A 70 17.26 7.23 4.82
C PHE A 70 16.06 6.28 4.92
N LYS A 71 15.01 6.76 5.59
CA LYS A 71 13.72 6.08 5.70
C LYS A 71 12.77 6.54 4.60
N PHE A 72 11.96 5.64 4.07
CA PHE A 72 11.03 5.90 2.96
C PHE A 72 9.68 5.23 3.17
N PHE A 73 8.63 5.87 2.64
CA PHE A 73 7.29 5.30 2.65
C PHE A 73 7.18 4.18 1.62
N GLY A 74 7.21 2.95 2.13
CA GLY A 74 6.99 1.74 1.35
C GLY A 74 5.53 1.33 1.37
N LEU A 75 5.09 0.75 0.25
CA LEU A 75 3.75 0.17 0.14
C LEU A 75 3.79 -1.11 -0.67
N HIS A 76 3.20 -2.16 -0.11
CA HIS A 76 3.24 -3.51 -0.65
C HIS A 76 1.87 -4.15 -0.61
N MET A 77 1.64 -5.08 -1.53
CA MET A 77 0.48 -5.95 -1.54
C MET A 77 0.92 -7.38 -1.22
N GLY A 78 0.13 -8.06 -0.40
CA GLY A 78 0.23 -9.48 -0.11
C GLY A 78 -1.03 -10.22 -0.52
N VAL A 79 -0.90 -11.54 -0.64
CA VAL A 79 -2.02 -12.46 -0.84
C VAL A 79 -1.86 -13.59 0.16
N GLU A 80 -2.90 -13.81 0.96
CA GLU A 80 -3.02 -14.96 1.86
C GLU A 80 -3.34 -16.19 0.99
N ARG A 81 -2.45 -17.18 0.98
CA ARG A 81 -2.43 -18.20 -0.07
C ARG A 81 -2.59 -19.64 0.38
N ILE A 82 -3.21 -20.39 -0.53
CA ILE A 82 -3.08 -21.84 -0.71
C ILE A 82 -2.54 -22.16 -2.13
N GLU A 83 -2.84 -21.35 -3.16
CA GLU A 83 -2.48 -21.61 -4.58
C GLU A 83 -1.87 -20.37 -5.29
N SER A 84 -1.23 -20.59 -6.45
CA SER A 84 -0.56 -19.54 -7.25
C SER A 84 -1.57 -18.52 -7.80
N VAL A 85 -1.28 -17.23 -7.65
CA VAL A 85 -2.15 -16.15 -8.18
C VAL A 85 -1.29 -15.09 -8.86
N LYS A 86 -1.70 -14.72 -10.07
CA LYS A 86 -1.14 -13.59 -10.81
C LYS A 86 -2.03 -12.38 -10.62
N ALA A 87 -1.48 -11.31 -10.05
CA ALA A 87 -2.21 -10.08 -9.80
C ALA A 87 -1.46 -8.88 -10.37
N LYS A 88 -2.23 -7.90 -10.86
CA LYS A 88 -1.76 -6.58 -11.21
C LYS A 88 -2.17 -5.60 -10.13
N PHE A 89 -1.23 -4.76 -9.72
CA PHE A 89 -1.45 -3.70 -8.77
C PHE A 89 -1.13 -2.38 -9.46
N LYS A 90 -2.08 -1.45 -9.52
CA LYS A 90 -1.92 -0.13 -10.14
C LYS A 90 -2.34 0.96 -9.17
N PHE A 91 -1.44 1.91 -8.93
CA PHE A 91 -1.77 3.14 -8.22
C PHE A 91 -2.74 3.97 -9.08
N THR A 92 -3.78 4.53 -8.46
CA THR A 92 -4.78 5.35 -9.15
C THR A 92 -5.27 6.49 -8.25
N GLY A 93 -6.20 7.31 -8.73
CA GLY A 93 -6.79 8.40 -7.97
C GLY A 93 -5.98 9.70 -7.96
N PRO A 94 -6.41 10.69 -7.14
CA PRO A 94 -5.84 12.03 -7.14
C PRO A 94 -4.35 12.08 -6.79
N LEU A 95 -3.88 11.26 -5.84
CA LEU A 95 -2.45 11.21 -5.50
C LEU A 95 -1.59 10.71 -6.66
N ALA A 96 -2.07 9.70 -7.41
CA ALA A 96 -1.37 9.14 -8.57
C ALA A 96 -1.06 10.17 -9.64
N SER A 97 -2.03 11.05 -9.89
CA SER A 97 -1.96 12.07 -10.94
C SER A 97 -1.23 13.34 -10.49
N ARG A 98 -1.28 13.66 -9.20
CA ARG A 98 -0.77 14.95 -8.69
C ARG A 98 0.63 14.88 -8.12
N TYR A 99 1.02 13.78 -7.47
CA TYR A 99 2.21 13.77 -6.62
C TYR A 99 3.11 12.57 -6.79
N LEU A 100 2.71 11.57 -7.58
CA LEU A 100 3.62 10.49 -7.97
C LEU A 100 4.42 10.89 -9.20
N SER A 101 5.72 10.58 -9.17
CA SER A 101 6.63 10.81 -10.29
C SER A 101 6.27 10.00 -11.54
N ASN A 102 5.49 8.93 -11.38
CA ASN A 102 4.99 8.10 -12.48
C ASN A 102 3.48 7.84 -12.28
N PRO A 103 2.59 8.44 -13.10
CA PRO A 103 1.14 8.22 -12.98
C PRO A 103 0.70 6.81 -13.40
N ASP A 104 1.57 6.04 -14.08
CA ASP A 104 1.35 4.64 -14.46
C ASP A 104 2.06 3.65 -13.52
N LEU A 105 2.31 4.07 -12.28
CA LEU A 105 2.91 3.23 -11.25
C LEU A 105 2.09 1.94 -11.05
N SER A 106 2.56 0.86 -11.66
CA SER A 106 1.91 -0.43 -11.64
C SER A 106 2.93 -1.56 -11.76
N PHE A 107 2.59 -2.72 -11.20
CA PHE A 107 3.34 -3.95 -11.43
C PHE A 107 2.39 -5.12 -11.64
N THR A 108 2.87 -6.14 -12.32
CA THR A 108 2.22 -7.45 -12.37
C THR A 108 3.12 -8.46 -11.70
N ARG A 109 2.58 -9.25 -10.78
CA ARG A 109 3.34 -10.27 -10.06
C ARG A 109 2.54 -11.56 -10.01
N THR A 110 3.18 -12.65 -10.43
CA THR A 110 2.78 -13.99 -10.00
C THR A 110 3.43 -14.24 -8.67
N PHE A 111 2.62 -14.51 -7.68
CA PHE A 111 3.14 -14.88 -6.39
C PHE A 111 2.76 -16.35 -6.14
N THR A 112 3.72 -17.10 -5.62
CA THR A 112 3.64 -18.56 -5.45
C THR A 112 3.74 -18.99 -3.98
N LYS A 113 3.92 -18.02 -3.08
CA LYS A 113 4.02 -18.18 -1.64
C LYS A 113 3.46 -16.93 -0.95
N GLU A 114 3.42 -16.94 0.37
CA GLU A 114 3.17 -15.74 1.15
C GLU A 114 4.38 -14.81 1.04
N GLU A 115 4.20 -13.69 0.34
CA GLU A 115 5.21 -12.64 0.16
C GLU A 115 4.52 -11.30 -0.07
N LEU A 116 5.23 -10.23 0.30
CA LEU A 116 4.84 -8.85 0.02
C LEU A 116 5.60 -8.36 -1.21
N TYR A 117 4.90 -7.70 -2.13
CA TYR A 117 5.51 -7.08 -3.29
C TYR A 117 4.96 -5.68 -3.52
N GLY A 118 5.83 -4.74 -3.86
CA GLY A 118 5.46 -3.34 -4.05
C GLY A 118 6.65 -2.40 -4.16
N TRP A 119 6.47 -1.17 -3.71
CA TRP A 119 7.45 -0.11 -3.84
C TRP A 119 8.03 0.24 -2.48
N SER A 120 9.36 0.27 -2.38
CA SER A 120 10.05 0.68 -1.14
C SER A 120 10.04 2.19 -0.90
N ASN A 121 9.73 2.98 -1.93
CA ASN A 121 9.64 4.44 -1.85
C ASN A 121 8.60 4.95 -2.86
N VAL A 122 7.33 4.99 -2.47
CA VAL A 122 6.21 5.36 -3.36
C VAL A 122 6.31 6.82 -3.81
N PHE A 123 6.68 7.72 -2.90
CA PHE A 123 6.64 9.17 -3.12
C PHE A 123 7.97 9.75 -3.65
N ASN A 124 9.00 8.92 -3.77
CA ASN A 124 10.35 9.32 -4.17
C ASN A 124 10.94 10.45 -3.27
N ILE A 125 10.64 10.42 -1.98
CA ILE A 125 11.03 11.43 -0.99
C ILE A 125 11.24 10.77 0.38
N SER A 126 12.16 11.30 1.19
CA SER A 126 12.43 10.76 2.53
C SER A 126 11.20 10.86 3.44
N TRP A 127 11.09 9.95 4.41
CA TRP A 127 9.97 9.91 5.36
C TRP A 127 9.82 11.22 6.12
N SER A 128 10.94 11.81 6.55
CA SER A 128 10.97 13.09 7.27
C SER A 128 10.30 14.21 6.48
N LYS A 129 10.54 14.26 5.16
CA LYS A 129 9.94 15.24 4.25
C LYS A 129 8.51 14.87 3.86
N PHE A 130 8.22 13.58 3.75
CA PHE A 130 6.89 13.07 3.47
C PHE A 130 5.88 13.50 4.54
N VAL A 131 6.24 13.49 5.83
CA VAL A 131 5.31 13.80 6.94
C VAL A 131 5.32 15.25 7.44
N GLU A 132 6.03 16.17 6.75
CA GLU A 132 6.03 17.60 7.15
C GLU A 132 4.60 18.17 7.14
N ASP A 133 4.35 19.20 7.96
CA ASP A 133 3.01 19.79 8.14
C ASP A 133 2.43 20.34 6.82
N ASP A 134 3.31 20.87 5.95
CA ASP A 134 3.00 21.41 4.62
C ASP A 134 3.10 20.36 3.50
N SER A 135 3.25 19.08 3.85
CA SER A 135 3.34 17.99 2.89
C SER A 135 2.07 17.91 2.03
N PRO A 136 2.22 17.94 0.69
CA PRO A 136 1.08 17.98 -0.22
C PRO A 136 0.39 16.62 -0.38
N TYR A 137 0.95 15.55 0.20
CA TYR A 137 0.39 14.19 0.16
C TYR A 137 -0.78 14.00 1.13
N PHE A 138 -0.93 14.89 2.11
CA PHE A 138 -1.98 14.84 3.12
C PHE A 138 -3.05 15.89 2.83
N ILE A 139 -4.29 15.45 2.61
CA ILE A 139 -5.45 16.32 2.45
C ILE A 139 -6.25 16.22 3.75
N ASP A 140 -6.43 17.35 4.45
CA ASP A 140 -7.08 17.39 5.76
C ASP A 140 -6.48 16.40 6.78
N GLY A 141 -5.16 16.18 6.71
CA GLY A 141 -4.43 15.26 7.58
C GLY A 141 -4.50 13.78 7.17
N LEU A 142 -5.14 13.45 6.04
CA LEU A 142 -5.28 12.09 5.53
C LEU A 142 -4.44 11.87 4.27
N LEU A 143 -3.69 10.78 4.27
CA LEU A 143 -3.07 10.20 3.08
C LEU A 143 -4.08 9.29 2.39
N HIS A 144 -4.60 9.72 1.25
CA HIS A 144 -5.60 8.95 0.49
C HIS A 144 -4.97 8.03 -0.55
N LEU A 145 -4.72 6.77 -0.18
CA LEU A 145 -4.16 5.80 -1.12
C LEU A 145 -5.27 5.06 -1.86
N GLN A 146 -5.24 5.09 -3.19
CA GLN A 146 -6.20 4.40 -4.03
C GLN A 146 -5.49 3.49 -5.04
N PHE A 147 -5.98 2.26 -5.15
CA PHE A 147 -5.41 1.23 -6.01
C PHE A 147 -6.46 0.56 -6.84
N MET A 148 -6.07 0.13 -8.03
CA MET A 148 -6.79 -0.85 -8.80
C MET A 148 -6.02 -2.17 -8.69
N VAL A 149 -6.71 -3.22 -8.26
CA VAL A 149 -6.17 -4.56 -8.15
C VAL A 149 -6.90 -5.45 -9.15
N SER A 150 -6.15 -6.16 -9.98
CA SER A 150 -6.70 -7.06 -10.99
C SER A 150 -6.13 -8.47 -10.83
N ILE A 151 -6.98 -9.50 -10.85
CA ILE A 151 -6.53 -10.90 -11.02
C ILE A 151 -6.39 -11.18 -12.51
N ILE A 152 -5.21 -11.67 -12.92
CA ILE A 152 -4.92 -12.02 -14.31
C ILE A 152 -4.97 -13.54 -14.45
N GLU A 153 -5.88 -14.01 -15.30
CA GLU A 153 -5.99 -15.41 -15.71
C GLU A 153 -4.96 -15.78 -16.79
#